data_AF-A0A3N0Z854-F1
#
_entry.id   AF-A0A3N0Z854-F1
#
_cell.length_a   1.000
_cell.length_b   1.000
_cell.length_c   1.000
_cell.angle_alpha   90.00
_cell.angle_beta   90.00
_cell.angle_gamma   90.00
#
_symmetry.space_group_name_H-M   'P 1'
#
loop_
_entity.id
_entity.type
_entity.pdbx_description
1 polymer ?
#
loop_
_entity_poly.entity_id
_entity_poly.type
_entity_poly.pdbx_seq_one_letter_code
_entity_poly.pdbx_strand_id
1 'polypeptide(L)'
;MLYMPEPDTYYVDKMTKEKVPLDQAFNGNCSLEKFYLEPKASDGNSYRLQSWMYLMRLLQYSDAIEHLLSTGQGVILERSPFSDMVFLEAMFKEGFIRKQCVEHYNEVKNISICEFLPPHLVIYVDLPAEEVQKNLKASGKSYLQNVPLSYLKSIETAYKKTFLPKISEEAEVLAYDSTQAQDIERVAEDIEYFKFEKGPWLEQDDVTFHHMRMLVEDKQRVATMTCIPRYLPEVTVGAHEFDAAYYAFKSLPGKKYAEGYNEDVGDKGIWLK
;
A
#
# COMPACT_ATOMS: atom_id res chain seq x y z
N MET A 1 -2.72 8.61 18.87
CA MET A 1 -2.91 7.70 17.72
C MET A 1 -1.59 6.99 17.43
N LEU A 2 -1.62 5.78 16.88
CA LEU A 2 -0.43 5.09 16.39
C LEU A 2 -0.11 5.58 14.99
N TYR A 3 1.13 6.02 14.73
CA TYR A 3 1.56 6.41 13.38
C TYR A 3 2.26 5.22 12.70
N MET A 4 1.79 4.86 11.51
CA MET A 4 2.46 3.88 10.65
C MET A 4 3.01 4.60 9.40
N PRO A 5 4.33 4.51 9.14
CA PRO A 5 4.97 5.20 8.01
C PRO A 5 4.54 4.60 6.67
N GLU A 6 4.70 5.34 5.56
CA GLU A 6 4.38 4.84 4.22
C GLU A 6 5.05 3.46 3.97
N PRO A 7 4.30 2.45 3.48
CA PRO A 7 4.84 1.12 3.28
C PRO A 7 5.76 1.13 2.06
N ASP A 8 6.95 0.56 2.23
CA ASP A 8 7.90 0.32 1.16
C ASP A 8 7.72 -1.08 0.57
N THR A 9 8.52 -1.41 -0.45
CA THR A 9 8.52 -2.73 -1.07
C THR A 9 8.90 -3.86 -0.09
N TYR A 10 9.46 -3.52 1.07
CA TYR A 10 9.91 -4.44 2.12
C TYR A 10 8.96 -4.46 3.33
N TYR A 11 7.73 -3.95 3.20
CA TYR A 11 6.78 -3.90 4.32
C TYR A 11 6.50 -5.30 4.90
N VAL A 12 6.40 -6.33 4.07
CA VAL A 12 6.22 -7.73 4.53
C VAL A 12 7.37 -8.19 5.41
N ASP A 13 8.61 -7.81 5.10
CA ASP A 13 9.78 -8.15 5.93
C ASP A 13 9.69 -7.48 7.31
N LYS A 14 9.21 -6.23 7.37
CA LYS A 14 8.96 -5.53 8.64
C LYS A 14 7.84 -6.19 9.44
N MET A 15 6.74 -6.56 8.78
CA MET A 15 5.60 -7.24 9.38
C MET A 15 6.01 -8.60 9.96
N THR A 16 6.86 -9.34 9.24
CA THR A 16 7.40 -10.64 9.69
C THR A 16 8.60 -10.52 10.63
N LYS A 17 8.97 -9.28 11.02
CA LYS A 17 10.06 -8.96 11.97
C LYS A 17 11.42 -9.51 11.54
N GLU A 18 11.70 -9.46 10.24
CA GLU A 18 13.00 -9.81 9.71
C GLU A 18 14.08 -8.87 10.25
N LYS A 19 15.23 -9.45 10.61
CA LYS A 19 16.39 -8.67 11.13
C LYS A 19 17.05 -7.84 10.03
N VAL A 20 16.98 -8.33 8.78
CA VAL A 20 17.57 -7.72 7.60
C VAL A 20 16.55 -7.85 6.47
N PRO A 21 16.31 -6.81 5.67
CA PRO A 21 15.46 -6.91 4.49
C PRO A 21 15.92 -8.05 3.58
N LEU A 22 14.98 -8.87 3.14
CA LEU A 22 15.25 -9.99 2.24
C LEU A 22 15.61 -9.47 0.85
N ASP A 23 16.19 -10.34 0.02
CA ASP A 23 16.47 -10.00 -1.38
C ASP A 23 15.20 -9.49 -2.08
N GLN A 24 15.37 -8.52 -2.97
CA GLN A 24 14.31 -7.98 -3.83
C GLN A 24 13.57 -9.10 -4.59
N ALA A 25 14.24 -10.21 -4.90
CA ALA A 25 13.62 -11.38 -5.52
C ALA A 25 12.44 -11.95 -4.71
N PHE A 26 12.47 -11.84 -3.37
CA PHE A 26 11.39 -12.27 -2.48
C PHE A 26 10.36 -11.17 -2.19
N ASN A 27 10.71 -9.91 -2.50
CA ASN A 27 9.88 -8.73 -2.30
C ASN A 27 9.31 -8.20 -3.62
N GLY A 28 8.55 -9.06 -4.31
CA GLY A 28 7.83 -8.72 -5.54
C GLY A 28 8.71 -8.54 -6.79
N ASN A 29 10.02 -8.77 -6.69
CA ASN A 29 11.00 -8.60 -7.78
C ASN A 29 10.84 -7.25 -8.50
N CYS A 30 10.61 -6.19 -7.74
CA CYS A 30 10.29 -4.86 -8.26
C CYS A 30 11.20 -3.80 -7.65
N SER A 31 11.53 -2.78 -8.45
CA SER A 31 12.41 -1.69 -8.00
C SER A 31 11.81 -0.34 -8.38
N LEU A 32 11.67 0.51 -7.35
CA LEU A 32 11.25 1.90 -7.50
C LEU A 32 12.30 2.72 -8.26
N GLU A 33 13.59 2.45 -8.03
CA GLU A 33 14.69 3.12 -8.73
C GLU A 33 14.65 2.81 -10.23
N LYS A 34 14.45 1.53 -10.58
CA LYS A 34 14.30 1.10 -11.98
C LYS A 34 13.07 1.73 -12.63
N PHE A 35 11.97 1.89 -11.89
CA PHE A 35 10.77 2.57 -12.39
C PHE A 35 11.04 4.03 -12.74
N TYR A 36 11.75 4.79 -11.90
CA TYR A 36 12.03 6.19 -12.19
C TYR A 36 13.10 6.39 -13.27
N LEU A 37 14.05 5.47 -13.41
CA LEU A 37 15.07 5.52 -14.46
C LEU A 37 14.51 5.10 -15.82
N GLU A 38 13.72 4.02 -15.86
CA GLU A 38 13.18 3.44 -17.09
C GLU A 38 11.72 2.98 -16.92
N PRO A 39 10.75 3.92 -16.87
CA PRO A 39 9.35 3.60 -16.61
C PRO A 39 8.67 2.83 -17.75
N LYS A 40 9.31 2.73 -18.92
CA LYS A 40 8.83 1.98 -20.11
C LYS A 40 9.61 0.70 -20.36
N ALA A 41 10.34 0.21 -19.36
CA ALA A 41 11.08 -1.04 -19.47
C ALA A 41 10.17 -2.20 -19.88
N SER A 42 10.64 -3.04 -20.81
CA SER A 42 9.91 -4.20 -21.34
C SER A 42 9.69 -5.32 -20.32
N ASP A 43 10.43 -5.29 -19.21
CA ASP A 43 10.36 -6.23 -18.07
C ASP A 43 9.07 -6.08 -17.23
N GLY A 44 8.22 -5.10 -17.52
CA GLY A 44 6.94 -4.94 -16.81
C GLY A 44 7.07 -4.45 -15.36
N ASN A 45 8.27 -4.02 -14.95
CA ASN A 45 8.58 -3.54 -13.60
C ASN A 45 7.59 -2.46 -13.12
N SER A 46 7.14 -1.58 -14.00
CA SER A 46 6.20 -0.49 -13.68
C SER A 46 4.89 -1.02 -13.11
N TYR A 47 4.27 -2.01 -13.76
CA TYR A 47 3.02 -2.57 -13.25
C TYR A 47 3.25 -3.53 -12.08
N ARG A 48 4.31 -4.34 -12.13
CA ARG A 48 4.68 -5.26 -11.04
C ARG A 48 4.91 -4.50 -9.73
N LEU A 49 5.60 -3.37 -9.79
CA LEU A 49 5.79 -2.46 -8.65
C LEU A 49 4.46 -1.92 -8.14
N GLN A 50 3.58 -1.43 -9.03
CA GLN A 50 2.28 -0.89 -8.60
C GLN A 50 1.42 -1.96 -7.92
N SER A 51 1.35 -3.17 -8.48
CA SER A 51 0.63 -4.30 -7.89
C SER A 51 1.22 -4.71 -6.54
N TRP A 52 2.55 -4.74 -6.42
CA TRP A 52 3.22 -5.04 -5.16
C TRP A 52 2.96 -3.98 -4.09
N MET A 53 3.10 -2.69 -4.45
CA MET A 53 2.82 -1.57 -3.54
C MET A 53 1.36 -1.55 -3.09
N TYR A 54 0.42 -1.89 -3.98
CA TYR A 54 -0.99 -2.05 -3.61
C TYR A 54 -1.19 -3.13 -2.54
N LEU A 55 -0.57 -4.31 -2.72
CA LEU A 55 -0.59 -5.38 -1.72
C LEU A 55 0.04 -4.93 -0.39
N MET A 56 1.19 -4.23 -0.41
CA MET A 56 1.81 -3.72 0.82
C MET A 56 0.90 -2.74 1.55
N ARG A 57 0.24 -1.82 0.83
CA ARG A 57 -0.74 -0.87 1.38
C ARG A 57 -1.97 -1.58 1.94
N LEU A 58 -2.44 -2.64 1.29
CA LEU A 58 -3.56 -3.45 1.78
C LEU A 58 -3.20 -4.19 3.08
N LEU A 59 -2.00 -4.77 3.15
CA LEU A 59 -1.51 -5.43 4.36
C LEU A 59 -1.33 -4.43 5.51
N GLN A 60 -0.75 -3.26 5.24
CA GLN A 60 -0.67 -2.21 6.25
C GLN A 60 -2.05 -1.75 6.73
N TYR A 61 -3.02 -1.64 5.82
CA TYR A 61 -4.38 -1.27 6.19
C TYR A 61 -5.05 -2.34 7.06
N SER A 62 -4.77 -3.62 6.79
CA SER A 62 -5.16 -4.74 7.64
C SER A 62 -4.55 -4.64 9.04
N ASP A 63 -3.26 -4.35 9.16
CA ASP A 63 -2.59 -4.15 10.46
C ASP A 63 -3.16 -2.94 11.22
N ALA A 64 -3.49 -1.87 10.50
CA ALA A 64 -4.10 -0.67 11.08
C ALA A 64 -5.50 -0.96 11.66
N ILE A 65 -6.33 -1.71 10.92
CA ILE A 65 -7.66 -2.10 11.39
C ILE A 65 -7.55 -3.10 12.54
N GLU A 66 -6.64 -4.07 12.47
CA GLU A 66 -6.39 -5.00 13.56
C GLU A 66 -6.03 -4.25 14.84
N HIS A 67 -5.10 -3.29 14.77
CA HIS A 67 -4.72 -2.46 15.91
C HIS A 67 -5.90 -1.62 16.43
N LEU A 68 -6.67 -1.01 15.53
CA LEU A 68 -7.84 -0.19 15.88
C LEU A 68 -8.90 -1.02 16.62
N LEU A 69 -9.25 -2.19 16.10
CA LEU A 69 -10.30 -3.06 16.67
C LEU A 69 -9.86 -3.77 17.95
N SER A 70 -8.57 -4.08 18.09
CA SER A 70 -8.05 -4.80 19.26
C SER A 70 -7.70 -3.87 20.43
N THR A 71 -7.23 -2.66 20.16
CA THR A 71 -6.77 -1.72 21.20
C THR A 71 -7.70 -0.52 21.42
N GLY A 72 -8.58 -0.22 20.45
CA GLY A 72 -9.38 1.00 20.43
C GLY A 72 -8.58 2.27 20.13
N GLN A 73 -7.27 2.18 19.84
CA GLN A 73 -6.43 3.32 19.54
C GLN A 73 -6.50 3.69 18.06
N GLY A 74 -6.80 4.95 17.74
CA GLY A 74 -6.76 5.46 16.36
C GLY A 74 -5.38 5.31 15.70
N VAL A 75 -5.37 5.09 14.38
CA VAL A 75 -4.16 4.88 13.57
C VAL A 75 -4.06 5.97 12.48
N ILE A 76 -2.87 6.53 12.31
CA ILE A 76 -2.53 7.47 11.24
C ILE A 76 -1.71 6.70 10.20
N LEU A 77 -2.19 6.72 8.95
CA LEU A 77 -1.54 6.07 7.82
C LEU A 77 -1.11 7.11 6.79
N GLU A 78 0.08 6.91 6.22
CA GLU A 78 0.50 7.64 5.03
C GLU A 78 0.06 6.89 3.78
N ARG A 79 -0.92 7.46 3.06
CA ARG A 79 -1.51 6.91 1.83
C ARG A 79 -2.12 5.51 1.99
N SER A 80 -3.44 5.48 2.13
CA SER A 80 -4.22 4.24 2.16
C SER A 80 -4.37 3.58 0.78
N PRO A 81 -4.75 2.28 0.69
CA PRO A 81 -5.04 1.61 -0.59
C PRO A 81 -6.13 2.31 -1.41
N PHE A 82 -7.02 3.09 -0.78
CA PHE A 82 -8.03 3.90 -1.47
C PHE A 82 -7.41 4.97 -2.38
N SER A 83 -6.27 5.53 -1.96
CA SER A 83 -5.55 6.57 -2.69
C SER A 83 -4.66 6.03 -3.82
N ASP A 84 -4.42 4.71 -3.89
CA ASP A 84 -3.43 4.11 -4.80
C ASP A 84 -3.80 4.26 -6.29
N MET A 85 -5.10 4.29 -6.61
CA MET A 85 -5.62 4.39 -7.97
C MET A 85 -5.12 5.63 -8.74
N VAL A 86 -4.80 6.73 -8.04
CA VAL A 86 -4.32 7.96 -8.67
C VAL A 86 -2.95 7.76 -9.36
N PHE A 87 -2.10 6.88 -8.82
CA PHE A 87 -0.79 6.57 -9.39
C PHE A 87 -0.96 5.73 -10.65
N LEU A 88 -1.83 4.72 -10.61
CA LEU A 88 -2.15 3.90 -11.77
C LEU A 88 -2.73 4.73 -12.93
N GLU A 89 -3.66 5.63 -12.65
CA GLU A 89 -4.24 6.51 -13.68
C GLU A 89 -3.18 7.43 -14.30
N ALA A 90 -2.29 7.98 -13.48
CA ALA A 90 -1.18 8.80 -13.97
C ALA A 90 -0.20 7.98 -14.82
N MET A 91 0.13 6.75 -14.40
CA MET A 91 0.99 5.84 -15.17
C MET A 91 0.37 5.45 -16.51
N PHE A 92 -0.96 5.27 -16.56
CA PHE A 92 -1.68 4.98 -17.80
C PHE A 92 -1.69 6.18 -18.76
N LYS A 93 -1.90 7.39 -18.25
CA LYS A 93 -1.88 8.62 -19.06
C LYS A 93 -0.52 8.89 -19.70
N GLU A 94 0.58 8.64 -18.98
CA GLU A 94 1.94 8.78 -19.52
C GLU A 94 2.36 7.59 -20.43
N GLY A 95 1.51 6.57 -20.54
CA GLY A 95 1.77 5.38 -21.34
C GLY A 95 2.88 4.47 -20.78
N PHE A 96 3.02 4.41 -19.45
CA PHE A 96 3.96 3.49 -18.78
C PHE A 96 3.39 2.08 -18.64
N ILE A 97 2.06 1.97 -18.60
CA ILE A 97 1.35 0.69 -18.44
C ILE A 97 0.32 0.49 -19.53
N ARG A 98 0.00 -0.78 -19.81
CA ARG A 98 -0.99 -1.16 -20.81
C ARG A 98 -2.41 -1.10 -20.23
N LYS A 99 -3.42 -1.01 -21.10
CA LYS A 99 -4.83 -0.99 -20.69
C LYS A 99 -5.22 -2.27 -19.93
N GLN A 100 -4.71 -3.43 -20.34
CA GLN A 100 -4.99 -4.70 -19.65
C GLN A 100 -4.50 -4.69 -18.20
N CYS A 101 -3.40 -3.99 -17.90
CA CYS A 101 -2.89 -3.83 -16.53
C CYS A 101 -3.85 -3.00 -15.67
N VAL A 102 -4.46 -1.96 -16.25
CA VAL A 102 -5.47 -1.15 -15.55
C VAL A 102 -6.72 -1.97 -15.25
N GLU A 103 -7.17 -2.79 -16.20
CA GLU A 103 -8.31 -3.68 -16.00
C GLU A 103 -8.05 -4.72 -14.90
N HIS A 104 -6.87 -5.34 -14.89
CA HIS A 104 -6.47 -6.28 -13.84
C HIS A 104 -6.41 -5.59 -12.47
N TYR A 105 -5.86 -4.38 -12.40
CA TYR A 105 -5.84 -3.62 -11.15
C TYR A 105 -7.25 -3.32 -10.64
N ASN A 106 -8.15 -2.87 -11.52
CA ASN A 106 -9.53 -2.57 -11.12
C ASN A 106 -10.26 -3.81 -10.62
N GLU A 107 -10.01 -4.98 -11.20
CA GLU A 107 -10.56 -6.25 -10.74
C GLU A 107 -10.05 -6.60 -9.34
N VAL A 108 -8.73 -6.55 -9.12
CA VAL A 108 -8.11 -6.76 -7.80
C VAL A 108 -8.67 -5.76 -6.77
N LYS A 109 -8.75 -4.48 -7.15
CA LYS A 109 -9.27 -3.41 -6.29
C LYS A 109 -10.72 -3.67 -5.89
N ASN A 110 -11.57 -4.04 -6.84
CA ASN A 110 -12.99 -4.26 -6.58
C ASN A 110 -13.24 -5.46 -5.66
N ILE A 111 -12.39 -6.49 -5.72
CA ILE A 111 -12.49 -7.68 -4.86
C ILE A 111 -11.92 -7.42 -3.47
N SER A 112 -10.83 -6.65 -3.37
CA SER A 112 -10.13 -6.45 -2.11
C SER A 112 -10.69 -5.29 -1.28
N ILE A 113 -10.97 -4.12 -1.88
CA ILE A 113 -11.38 -2.93 -1.12
C ILE A 113 -12.77 -3.08 -0.51
N CYS A 114 -13.68 -3.81 -1.14
CA CYS A 114 -15.06 -3.94 -0.64
C CYS A 114 -15.16 -4.65 0.73
N GLU A 115 -14.13 -5.42 1.11
CA GLU A 115 -14.05 -6.10 2.40
C GLU A 115 -13.61 -5.17 3.55
N PHE A 116 -13.19 -3.94 3.23
CA PHE A 116 -12.66 -2.98 4.20
C PHE A 116 -13.51 -1.72 4.27
N LEU A 117 -13.63 -1.17 5.48
CA LEU A 117 -14.25 0.14 5.68
C LEU A 117 -13.28 1.26 5.23
N PRO A 118 -13.79 2.36 4.64
CA PRO A 118 -12.99 3.52 4.26
C PRO A 118 -12.40 4.20 5.50
N PRO A 119 -11.35 5.03 5.39
CA PRO A 119 -10.85 5.80 6.53
C PRO A 119 -11.91 6.77 7.07
N HIS A 120 -11.88 7.09 8.37
CA HIS A 120 -12.79 8.10 8.95
C HIS A 120 -12.51 9.52 8.43
N LEU A 121 -11.22 9.83 8.28
CA LEU A 121 -10.72 11.14 7.89
C LEU A 121 -9.61 10.97 6.85
N VAL A 122 -9.62 11.82 5.83
CA VAL A 122 -8.57 11.96 4.84
C VAL A 122 -8.02 13.37 4.89
N ILE A 123 -6.73 13.48 5.19
CA ILE A 123 -6.00 14.75 5.16
C ILE A 123 -5.28 14.85 3.82
N TYR A 124 -5.67 15.82 3.00
CA TYR A 124 -5.06 16.13 1.71
C TYR A 124 -4.19 17.37 1.83
N VAL A 125 -2.93 17.28 1.40
CA VAL A 125 -2.01 18.41 1.35
C VAL A 125 -1.89 18.89 -0.09
N ASP A 126 -2.37 20.10 -0.37
CA ASP A 126 -2.25 20.72 -1.69
C ASP A 126 -0.84 21.31 -1.85
N LEU A 127 -0.08 20.72 -2.76
CA LEU A 127 1.25 21.17 -3.15
C LEU A 127 1.35 21.13 -4.68
N PRO A 128 1.59 22.27 -5.34
CA PRO A 128 1.66 22.32 -6.80
C PRO A 128 2.71 21.38 -7.38
N ALA A 129 2.40 20.75 -8.52
CA ALA A 129 3.32 19.83 -9.19
C ALA A 129 4.70 20.46 -9.52
N GLU A 130 4.77 21.76 -9.82
CA GLU A 130 6.05 22.45 -10.05
C GLU A 130 6.94 22.50 -8.79
N GLU A 131 6.33 22.75 -7.62
CA GLU A 131 7.06 22.78 -6.34
C GLU A 131 7.51 21.38 -5.93
N VAL A 132 6.65 20.38 -6.12
CA VAL A 132 7.01 18.96 -5.91
C VAL A 132 8.23 18.60 -6.76
N GLN A 133 8.26 18.98 -8.04
CA GLN A 133 9.39 18.69 -8.91
C GLN A 133 10.68 19.37 -8.42
N LYS A 134 10.59 20.62 -7.94
CA LYS A 134 11.73 21.34 -7.37
C LYS A 134 12.25 20.63 -6.11
N ASN A 135 11.37 20.19 -5.24
CA ASN A 135 11.72 19.44 -4.02
C ASN A 135 12.33 18.08 -4.33
N LEU A 136 11.81 17.38 -5.35
CA LEU A 136 12.38 16.11 -5.83
C LEU A 136 13.77 16.28 -6.44
N LYS A 137 14.01 17.38 -7.18
CA LYS A 137 15.35 17.72 -7.70
C LYS A 137 16.32 18.13 -6.59
N ALA A 138 15.83 18.80 -5.56
CA ALA A 138 16.61 19.13 -4.37
C ALA A 138 16.90 17.90 -3.49
N SER A 139 16.13 16.81 -3.67
CA SER A 139 16.41 15.54 -3.02
C SER A 139 17.75 14.99 -3.52
N GLY A 140 18.59 14.51 -2.61
CA GLY A 140 19.89 13.91 -2.93
C GLY A 140 19.80 12.56 -3.68
N LYS A 141 18.61 12.13 -4.07
CA LYS A 141 18.35 10.85 -4.75
C LYS A 141 18.39 11.05 -6.27
N SER A 142 19.44 10.54 -6.91
CA SER A 142 19.69 10.69 -8.36
C SER A 142 18.53 10.20 -9.23
N TYR A 143 17.85 9.12 -8.85
CA TYR A 143 16.73 8.56 -9.61
C TYR A 143 15.45 9.43 -9.56
N LEU A 144 15.27 10.29 -8.55
CA LEU A 144 14.08 11.16 -8.44
C LEU A 144 14.20 12.47 -9.23
N GLN A 145 15.38 12.77 -9.76
CA GLN A 145 15.64 14.05 -10.44
C GLN A 145 14.97 14.14 -11.82
N ASN A 146 14.71 12.99 -12.45
CA ASN A 146 14.20 12.87 -13.82
C ASN A 146 12.69 12.61 -13.91
N VAL A 147 11.94 12.80 -12.82
CA VAL A 147 10.50 12.56 -12.83
C VAL A 147 9.79 13.58 -13.75
N PRO A 148 8.96 13.13 -14.71
CA PRO A 148 8.27 14.02 -15.64
C PRO A 148 7.28 14.92 -14.92
N LEU A 149 7.25 16.20 -15.26
CA LEU A 149 6.25 17.14 -14.73
C LEU A 149 4.82 16.74 -15.14
N SER A 150 4.67 16.18 -16.36
CA SER A 150 3.40 15.65 -16.87
C SER A 150 2.81 14.57 -15.97
N TYR A 151 3.66 13.67 -15.47
CA TYR A 151 3.28 12.62 -14.54
C TYR A 151 2.77 13.18 -13.20
N LEU A 152 3.49 14.16 -12.62
CA LEU A 152 3.08 14.80 -11.37
C LEU A 152 1.76 15.57 -11.51
N LYS A 153 1.58 16.30 -12.62
CA LYS A 153 0.31 16.98 -12.94
C LYS A 153 -0.84 16.00 -13.16
N SER A 154 -0.55 14.84 -13.75
CA SER A 154 -1.54 13.76 -13.92
C SER A 154 -1.97 13.18 -12.58
N ILE A 155 -1.06 13.01 -11.61
CA ILE A 155 -1.37 12.60 -10.24
C ILE A 155 -2.24 13.66 -9.54
N GLU A 156 -1.82 14.93 -9.58
CA GLU A 156 -2.59 16.02 -8.96
C GLU A 156 -4.02 16.09 -9.51
N THR A 157 -4.15 15.96 -10.83
CA THR A 157 -5.45 15.93 -11.51
C THR A 157 -6.29 14.73 -11.07
N ALA A 158 -5.68 13.54 -10.92
CA ALA A 158 -6.38 12.33 -10.49
C ALA A 158 -6.84 12.44 -9.02
N TYR A 159 -6.03 13.04 -8.14
CA TYR A 159 -6.45 13.35 -6.78
C TYR A 159 -7.67 14.28 -6.76
N LYS A 160 -7.58 15.43 -7.43
CA LYS A 160 -8.61 16.47 -7.40
C LYS A 160 -9.91 16.08 -8.11
N LYS A 161 -9.83 15.32 -9.21
CA LYS A 161 -11.01 14.97 -10.03
C LYS A 161 -11.64 13.63 -9.69
N THR A 162 -10.85 12.64 -9.27
CA THR A 162 -11.34 11.27 -9.10
C THR A 162 -11.40 10.88 -7.62
N PHE A 163 -10.29 11.04 -6.89
CA PHE A 163 -10.18 10.53 -5.52
C PHE A 163 -10.96 11.38 -4.51
N LEU A 164 -10.71 12.70 -4.45
CA LEU A 164 -11.32 13.57 -3.44
C LEU A 164 -12.85 13.60 -3.52
N PRO A 165 -13.48 13.68 -4.71
CA PRO A 165 -14.94 13.63 -4.80
C PRO A 165 -15.50 12.30 -4.31
N LYS A 166 -14.90 11.18 -4.72
CA LYS A 166 -15.38 9.84 -4.34
C LYS A 166 -15.24 9.59 -2.83
N ILE A 167 -14.08 9.94 -2.26
CA ILE A 167 -13.84 9.69 -0.84
C ILE A 167 -14.64 10.64 0.06
N SER A 168 -15.01 11.83 -0.44
CA SER A 168 -15.84 12.79 0.32
C SER A 168 -17.29 12.32 0.56
N GLU A 169 -17.76 11.33 -0.19
CA GLU A 169 -19.05 10.67 0.01
C GLU A 169 -18.99 9.67 1.17
N GLU A 170 -17.85 8.99 1.34
CA GLU A 170 -17.67 7.88 2.27
C GLU A 170 -16.92 8.26 3.55
N ALA A 171 -16.14 9.34 3.52
CA ALA A 171 -15.25 9.78 4.58
C ALA A 171 -15.18 11.31 4.65
N GLU A 172 -14.69 11.82 5.77
CA GLU A 172 -14.44 13.25 5.92
C GLU A 172 -13.11 13.64 5.30
N VAL A 173 -13.06 14.82 4.69
CA VAL A 173 -11.89 15.30 3.95
C VAL A 173 -11.49 16.68 4.45
N LEU A 174 -10.25 16.81 4.89
CA LEU A 174 -9.63 18.07 5.24
C LEU A 174 -8.52 18.36 4.22
N ALA A 175 -8.61 19.51 3.55
CA ALA A 175 -7.63 19.94 2.56
C ALA A 175 -6.84 21.14 3.12
N TYR A 176 -5.52 21.03 3.14
CA TYR A 176 -4.62 22.06 3.64
C TYR A 176 -3.63 22.49 2.57
N ASP A 177 -3.31 23.78 2.54
CA ASP A 177 -2.17 24.29 1.78
C ASP A 177 -0.85 23.91 2.47
N SER A 178 0.27 23.94 1.72
CA SER A 178 1.60 23.60 2.23
C SER A 178 2.05 24.36 3.49
N THR A 179 1.63 25.62 3.64
CA THR A 179 1.92 26.44 4.82
C THR A 179 1.01 26.11 6.00
N GLN A 180 -0.26 25.80 5.72
CA GLN A 180 -1.25 25.43 6.75
C GLN A 180 -0.97 24.03 7.30
N ALA A 181 -0.51 23.11 6.46
CA ALA A 181 -0.14 21.75 6.87
C ALA A 181 1.05 21.70 7.85
N GLN A 182 1.85 22.77 7.94
CA GLN A 182 2.93 22.88 8.92
C GLN A 182 2.43 23.30 10.31
N ASP A 183 1.22 23.85 10.40
CA ASP A 183 0.59 24.27 11.64
C ASP A 183 -0.11 23.07 12.30
N ILE A 184 0.64 22.35 13.14
CA ILE A 184 0.20 21.12 13.79
C ILE A 184 -0.97 21.37 14.75
N GLU A 185 -0.97 22.51 15.45
CA GLU A 185 -2.00 22.87 16.42
C GLU A 185 -3.34 23.05 15.71
N ARG A 186 -3.33 23.79 14.60
CA ARG A 186 -4.52 23.97 13.77
C ARG A 186 -5.09 22.66 13.24
N VAL A 187 -4.25 21.77 12.72
CA VAL A 187 -4.71 20.46 12.21
C VAL A 187 -5.30 19.61 13.34
N ALA A 188 -4.70 19.64 14.53
CA ALA A 188 -5.23 18.92 15.68
C ALA A 188 -6.58 19.48 16.15
N GLU A 189 -6.72 20.80 16.24
CA GLU A 189 -7.99 21.45 16.59
C GLU A 189 -9.09 21.12 15.57
N ASP A 190 -8.78 21.20 14.27
CA ASP A 190 -9.73 20.88 13.21
C ASP A 190 -10.24 19.43 13.32
N ILE A 191 -9.37 18.48 13.70
CA ILE A 191 -9.73 17.08 13.91
C ILE A 191 -10.62 16.91 15.15
N GLU A 192 -10.33 17.62 16.24
CA GLU A 192 -11.11 17.53 17.49
C GLU A 192 -12.51 18.13 17.37
N TYR A 193 -12.65 19.23 16.63
CA TYR A 193 -13.95 19.87 16.38
C TYR A 193 -14.76 19.16 15.30
N PHE A 194 -14.15 18.26 14.53
CA PHE A 194 -14.82 17.58 13.44
C PHE A 194 -15.83 16.54 13.96
N LYS A 195 -17.04 16.57 13.40
CA LYS A 195 -18.07 15.56 13.69
C LYS A 195 -18.06 14.49 12.62
N PHE A 196 -17.77 13.26 13.01
CA PHE A 196 -17.80 12.10 12.13
C PHE A 196 -19.23 11.59 11.99
N GLU A 197 -19.96 12.14 11.02
CA GLU A 197 -21.35 11.75 10.72
C GLU A 197 -21.47 10.94 9.42
N LYS A 198 -20.38 10.82 8.65
CA LYS A 198 -20.35 10.11 7.36
C LYS A 198 -19.73 8.72 7.47
N GLY A 199 -20.07 7.91 6.48
CA GLY A 199 -19.45 6.63 6.21
C GLY A 199 -20.14 5.45 6.90
N PRO A 200 -19.79 4.22 6.47
CA PRO A 200 -20.43 2.99 6.95
C PRO A 200 -20.06 2.64 8.40
N TRP A 201 -19.15 3.39 9.04
CA TRP A 201 -18.68 3.13 10.41
C TRP A 201 -19.79 3.19 11.46
N LEU A 202 -20.76 4.09 11.29
CA LEU A 202 -21.88 4.27 12.22
C LEU A 202 -22.92 3.14 12.13
N GLU A 203 -22.93 2.40 11.02
CA GLU A 203 -23.87 1.31 10.75
C GLU A 203 -23.34 -0.06 11.23
N GLN A 204 -22.11 -0.11 11.72
CA GLN A 204 -21.47 -1.36 12.15
C GLN A 204 -21.96 -1.80 13.53
N ASP A 205 -22.06 -3.11 13.72
CA ASP A 205 -22.37 -3.74 15.01
C ASP A 205 -21.21 -4.65 15.47
N ASP A 206 -21.36 -5.24 16.66
CA ASP A 206 -20.33 -6.13 17.20
C ASP A 206 -20.07 -7.35 16.30
N VAL A 207 -21.05 -7.78 15.51
CA VAL A 207 -20.93 -8.93 14.61
C VAL A 207 -20.13 -8.56 13.36
N THR A 208 -20.42 -7.41 12.75
CA THR A 208 -19.65 -6.94 11.58
C THR A 208 -18.22 -6.62 11.97
N PHE A 209 -18.00 -5.99 13.13
CA PHE A 209 -16.65 -5.77 13.66
C PHE A 209 -15.93 -7.08 13.97
N HIS A 210 -16.61 -8.09 14.50
CA HIS A 210 -16.02 -9.41 14.72
C HIS A 210 -15.59 -10.06 13.40
N HIS A 211 -16.42 -10.04 12.36
CA HIS A 211 -16.05 -10.59 11.06
C HIS A 211 -14.88 -9.85 10.41
N MET A 212 -14.87 -8.51 10.50
CA MET A 212 -13.75 -7.71 10.01
C MET A 212 -12.47 -8.04 10.78
N ARG A 213 -12.55 -8.17 12.11
CA ARG A 213 -11.42 -8.60 12.95
C ARG A 213 -10.86 -9.95 12.53
N MET A 214 -11.72 -10.95 12.33
CA MET A 214 -11.33 -12.28 11.87
C MET A 214 -10.66 -12.24 10.49
N LEU A 215 -11.09 -11.34 9.60
CA LEU A 215 -10.48 -11.16 8.29
C LEU A 215 -9.08 -10.54 8.40
N VAL A 216 -8.92 -9.48 9.19
CA VAL A 216 -7.64 -8.75 9.27
C VAL A 216 -6.56 -9.51 10.02
N GLU A 217 -6.92 -10.36 10.97
CA GLU A 217 -5.97 -11.26 11.65
C GLU A 217 -5.39 -12.31 10.68
N ASP A 218 -6.14 -12.73 9.65
CA ASP A 218 -5.67 -13.65 8.61
C ASP A 218 -5.02 -12.89 7.44
N LYS A 219 -3.74 -12.54 7.60
CA LYS A 219 -2.94 -11.84 6.57
C LYS A 219 -2.83 -12.62 5.27
N GLN A 220 -2.85 -13.95 5.32
CA GLN A 220 -2.78 -14.78 4.12
C GLN A 220 -4.07 -14.65 3.31
N ARG A 221 -5.23 -14.66 3.96
CA ARG A 221 -6.52 -14.41 3.31
C ARG A 221 -6.57 -13.01 2.70
N VAL A 222 -6.08 -11.99 3.41
CA VAL A 222 -5.99 -10.62 2.87
C VAL A 222 -5.10 -10.55 1.62
N ALA A 223 -3.92 -11.16 1.67
CA ALA A 223 -3.01 -11.20 0.53
C ALA A 223 -3.61 -11.97 -0.67
N THR A 224 -4.31 -13.07 -0.41
CA THR A 224 -4.90 -13.93 -1.45
C THR A 224 -5.93 -13.19 -2.29
N MET A 225 -6.64 -12.21 -1.75
CA MET A 225 -7.58 -11.37 -2.52
C MET A 225 -6.91 -10.58 -3.65
N THR A 226 -5.61 -10.32 -3.54
CA THR A 226 -4.83 -9.64 -4.60
C THR A 226 -4.30 -10.60 -5.65
N CYS A 227 -4.30 -11.91 -5.38
CA CYS A 227 -3.80 -12.96 -6.24
C CYS A 227 -4.92 -13.54 -7.10
N ILE A 228 -5.34 -12.80 -8.13
CA ILE A 228 -6.36 -13.27 -9.08
C ILE A 228 -5.72 -14.14 -10.18
N PRO A 229 -6.39 -15.21 -10.66
CA PRO A 229 -5.87 -16.08 -11.71
C PRO A 229 -6.03 -15.45 -13.12
N ARG A 230 -5.56 -14.22 -13.28
CA ARG A 230 -5.59 -13.47 -14.55
C ARG A 230 -4.16 -13.27 -15.04
N TYR A 231 -3.81 -14.00 -16.09
CA TYR A 231 -2.44 -14.03 -16.61
C TYR A 231 -2.11 -12.77 -17.41
N LEU A 232 -1.26 -11.93 -16.85
CA LEU A 232 -0.62 -10.80 -17.53
C LEU A 232 0.90 -11.00 -17.58
N PRO A 233 1.58 -10.70 -18.69
CA PRO A 233 3.04 -10.82 -18.82
C PRO A 233 3.85 -10.09 -17.73
N GLU A 234 3.36 -8.99 -17.17
CA GLU A 234 4.08 -8.19 -16.19
C GLU A 234 4.10 -8.80 -14.77
N VAL A 235 3.07 -9.58 -14.42
CA VAL A 235 2.88 -10.15 -13.07
C VAL A 235 2.91 -11.68 -13.05
N THR A 236 2.73 -12.34 -14.19
CA THR A 236 2.76 -13.80 -14.28
C THR A 236 4.19 -14.28 -14.21
N VAL A 237 4.51 -15.07 -13.19
CA VAL A 237 5.81 -15.72 -13.03
C VAL A 237 5.73 -17.13 -13.63
N GLY A 238 6.78 -17.54 -14.36
CA GLY A 238 6.86 -18.88 -14.93
C GLY A 238 6.94 -19.95 -13.84
N ALA A 239 6.38 -21.14 -14.09
CA ALA A 239 6.35 -22.22 -13.08
C ALA A 239 7.76 -22.62 -12.58
N HIS A 240 8.74 -22.70 -13.48
CA HIS A 240 10.13 -23.02 -13.11
C HIS A 240 10.79 -21.91 -12.28
N GLU A 241 10.53 -20.65 -12.60
CA GLU A 241 11.04 -19.51 -11.85
C GLU A 241 10.42 -19.44 -10.46
N PHE A 242 9.11 -19.67 -10.37
CA PHE A 242 8.40 -19.75 -9.10
C PHE A 242 8.91 -20.88 -8.22
N ASP A 243 9.09 -22.08 -8.77
CA ASP A 243 9.60 -23.25 -8.03
C ASP A 243 11.02 -22.99 -7.49
N ALA A 244 11.90 -22.44 -8.33
CA ALA A 244 13.25 -22.06 -7.92
C ALA A 244 13.23 -20.98 -6.81
N ALA A 245 12.42 -19.93 -6.96
CA ALA A 245 12.28 -18.88 -5.96
C ALA A 245 11.69 -19.41 -4.64
N TYR A 246 10.72 -20.31 -4.71
CA TYR A 246 10.10 -20.92 -3.54
C TYR A 246 11.11 -21.73 -2.71
N TYR A 247 11.90 -22.60 -3.36
CA TYR A 247 12.93 -23.35 -2.64
C TYR A 247 14.09 -22.48 -2.18
N ALA A 248 14.44 -21.43 -2.93
CA ALA A 248 15.41 -20.44 -2.49
C ALA A 248 14.94 -19.75 -1.20
N PHE A 249 13.68 -19.31 -1.15
CA PHE A 249 13.08 -18.71 0.05
C PHE A 249 13.06 -19.70 1.23
N LYS A 250 12.66 -20.95 0.99
CA LYS A 250 12.63 -22.01 2.01
C LYS A 250 14.00 -22.42 2.54
N SER A 251 15.06 -22.15 1.80
CA SER A 251 16.44 -22.41 2.24
C SER A 251 17.03 -21.30 3.11
N LEU A 252 16.34 -20.16 3.24
CA LEU A 252 16.74 -19.09 4.16
C LEU A 252 16.55 -19.53 5.63
N PRO A 253 17.43 -19.06 6.53
CA PRO A 253 17.31 -19.37 7.96
C PRO A 253 15.96 -18.94 8.53
N GLY A 254 15.28 -19.83 9.25
CA GLY A 254 13.99 -19.54 9.89
C GLY A 254 12.77 -19.52 8.96
N LYS A 255 12.94 -19.85 7.67
CA LYS A 255 11.85 -19.83 6.67
C LYS A 255 11.39 -21.20 6.21
N LYS A 256 12.08 -22.26 6.63
CA LYS A 256 11.78 -23.63 6.22
C LYS A 256 10.42 -24.10 6.77
N TYR A 257 10.19 -23.90 8.06
CA TYR A 257 8.96 -24.27 8.77
C TYR A 257 8.19 -23.05 9.29
N ALA A 258 7.04 -23.30 9.93
CA ALA A 258 6.26 -22.25 10.59
C ALA A 258 7.09 -21.57 11.70
N GLU A 259 6.76 -20.32 12.00
CA GLU A 259 7.41 -19.55 13.07
C GLU A 259 7.35 -20.33 14.40
N GLY A 260 8.48 -20.43 15.11
CA GLY A 260 8.58 -21.17 16.37
C GLY A 260 8.94 -22.65 16.24
N TYR A 261 9.14 -23.17 15.01
CA TYR A 261 9.50 -24.55 14.68
C TYR A 261 10.82 -24.68 13.88
N ASN A 262 11.67 -23.66 13.89
CA ASN A 262 12.91 -23.61 13.12
C ASN A 262 14.14 -23.77 14.04
N GLU A 263 14.74 -24.96 14.05
CA GLU A 263 15.94 -25.29 14.87
C GLU A 263 17.15 -24.41 14.55
N ASP A 264 17.30 -24.04 13.28
CA ASP A 264 18.40 -23.24 12.73
C ASP A 264 18.44 -21.80 13.24
N VAL A 265 17.30 -21.26 13.72
CA VAL A 265 17.24 -19.95 14.38
C VAL A 265 17.14 -20.06 15.91
N GLY A 266 17.25 -21.28 16.45
CA GLY A 266 17.31 -21.53 17.88
C GLY A 266 15.95 -21.67 18.56
N ASP A 267 14.89 -22.02 17.82
CA ASP A 267 13.60 -22.30 18.41
C ASP A 267 13.68 -23.50 19.38
N LYS A 268 13.07 -23.33 20.56
CA LYS A 268 13.10 -24.34 21.63
C LYS A 268 11.75 -25.01 21.80
N GLY A 269 11.79 -26.25 22.29
CA GLY A 269 10.59 -27.02 22.61
C GLY A 269 9.79 -27.44 21.38
N ILE A 270 10.43 -27.53 20.21
CA ILE A 270 9.78 -27.78 18.91
C ILE A 270 8.93 -29.07 18.94
N TRP A 271 9.43 -30.13 19.57
CA TRP A 271 8.72 -31.41 19.73
C TRP A 271 7.46 -31.36 20.61
N LEU A 272 7.22 -30.25 21.34
CA LEU A 272 6.10 -30.06 22.28
C LEU A 272 5.16 -28.92 21.88
N LYS A 273 5.35 -28.32 20.71
CA LYS A 273 4.44 -27.33 20.11
C LYS A 273 3.70 -27.95 18.95
#